data_AF-A0A960T2L0-F1
#
_entry.id   AF-A0A960T2L0-F1
#
_cell.length_a   1.000
_cell.length_b   1.000
_cell.length_c   1.000
_cell.angle_alpha   90.00
_cell.angle_beta   90.00
_cell.angle_gamma   90.00
#
_symmetry.space_group_name_H-M   'P 1'
#
loop_
_entity.id
_entity.type
_entity.pdbx_description
1 polymer ?
#
loop_
_entity_poly.entity_id
_entity_poly.type
_entity_poly.pdbx_seq_one_letter_code
_entity_poly.pdbx_strand_id
1 'polypeptide(L)'
;GILGPWAFAGDRYATLDGSNNVVGFTGGTAVAAFGWTSSNPATFNYDVAGVQGALGVSRTANTARYTGGAGTQTWGNSGANVTITLNGLTNAGSGTLTFAKGGTGSGTGVAIGATQELVLNAASAGIAISAPIFNNGAGASALTVLGSAGVTLSGANAYTGGTTIGSGTLTVAGGNLGTGGIHVSSGASLVHTSSQTISQAVTGSGTISANSGTATLTGDFSGFEGVYIHNSSVSSTVVNSTAALSGSAAYHIAAPQGSLQGLLTNVTSGDNTFHMGALSGVANSLVRNGGSVTGNTTLVIGNLGTDTEFAGIIGGGGGSIAIEKVGSGELTLSGASTYTGDTLVSAGTLFVSGSLGATDVTVDADATIGGGGSIGGSLTFNSGSKLIFSTIDSLTVNGSSVSFGGFDILDLVGLSNSVATGTYTLIDGAATVDLTNVSNVGVGNAHDLGGGKFAYFEAGSLNLVVIPEPSAALLGGLGILALLRRRR
;
A
#
# COMPACT_ATOMS: atom_id res chain seq x y z
N GLY A 1 -14.90 7.94 -17.60
CA GLY A 1 -16.24 8.40 -17.22
C GLY A 1 -16.22 9.91 -17.17
N ILE A 2 -17.25 10.56 -17.67
CA ILE A 2 -17.45 12.01 -17.54
C ILE A 2 -17.87 12.26 -16.09
N LEU A 3 -16.99 12.91 -15.31
CA LEU A 3 -17.32 13.49 -14.02
C LEU A 3 -17.25 15.01 -14.23
N GLY A 4 -18.38 15.70 -14.11
CA GLY A 4 -18.53 17.14 -14.36
C GLY A 4 -19.03 17.48 -15.78
N PRO A 5 -19.34 18.75 -16.08
CA PRO A 5 -19.81 19.21 -17.40
C PRO A 5 -18.75 19.11 -18.53
N TRP A 6 -17.77 18.22 -18.41
CA TRP A 6 -16.57 18.14 -19.25
C TRP A 6 -16.38 16.72 -19.78
N ALA A 7 -16.29 16.57 -21.11
CA ALA A 7 -16.00 15.30 -21.78
C ALA A 7 -14.55 15.25 -22.27
N PHE A 8 -13.87 14.13 -22.07
CA PHE A 8 -12.54 13.85 -22.63
C PHE A 8 -12.58 12.62 -23.53
N ALA A 9 -11.82 12.67 -24.63
CA ALA A 9 -11.55 11.52 -25.50
C ALA A 9 -10.07 11.59 -25.95
N GLY A 10 -9.19 10.89 -25.22
CA GLY A 10 -7.74 11.01 -25.38
C GLY A 10 -7.25 12.42 -25.06
N ASP A 11 -6.42 12.99 -25.94
CA ASP A 11 -5.85 14.34 -25.79
C ASP A 11 -6.81 15.48 -26.17
N ARG A 12 -8.05 15.17 -26.56
CA ARG A 12 -9.03 16.16 -27.01
C ARG A 12 -9.87 16.65 -25.84
N TYR A 13 -9.82 17.96 -25.62
CA TYR A 13 -10.54 18.67 -24.58
C TYR A 13 -11.93 19.08 -25.07
N ALA A 14 -12.93 19.01 -24.20
CA ALA A 14 -14.22 19.68 -24.41
C ALA A 14 -14.37 20.84 -23.43
N THR A 15 -15.13 21.86 -23.82
CA THR A 15 -15.46 23.04 -23.03
C THR A 15 -16.95 23.33 -23.18
N LEU A 16 -17.48 24.22 -22.34
CA LEU A 16 -18.82 24.76 -22.53
C LEU A 16 -18.76 25.95 -23.49
N ASP A 17 -19.69 26.02 -24.43
CA ASP A 17 -19.97 27.26 -25.15
C ASP A 17 -20.70 28.26 -24.24
N GLY A 18 -20.87 29.51 -24.70
CA GLY A 18 -21.62 30.53 -23.97
C GLY A 18 -23.12 30.22 -23.75
N SER A 19 -23.61 29.06 -24.21
CA SER A 19 -24.97 28.54 -24.05
C SER A 19 -25.00 27.21 -23.25
N ASN A 20 -23.92 26.86 -22.55
CA ASN A 20 -23.78 25.64 -21.75
C ASN A 20 -23.82 24.31 -22.54
N ASN A 21 -23.50 24.31 -23.83
CA ASN A 21 -23.32 23.05 -24.58
C ASN A 21 -21.88 22.56 -24.49
N VAL A 22 -21.68 21.24 -24.34
CA VAL A 22 -20.36 20.62 -24.41
C VAL A 22 -19.87 20.61 -25.86
N VAL A 23 -18.82 21.38 -26.15
CA VAL A 23 -18.19 21.48 -27.47
C VAL A 23 -16.72 21.07 -27.39
N GLY A 24 -16.15 20.51 -28.47
CA GLY A 24 -14.70 20.29 -28.52
C GLY A 24 -13.96 21.63 -28.44
N PHE A 25 -12.85 21.69 -27.69
CA PHE A 25 -11.97 22.85 -27.69
C PHE A 25 -11.26 22.94 -29.05
N THR A 26 -11.81 23.74 -29.97
CA THR A 26 -11.26 23.95 -31.31
C THR A 26 -10.32 25.17 -31.40
N GLY A 27 -10.12 25.88 -30.29
CA GLY A 27 -9.30 27.09 -30.18
C GLY A 27 -9.95 28.15 -29.27
N GLY A 28 -9.12 28.92 -28.57
CA GLY A 28 -9.56 30.08 -27.78
C GLY A 28 -9.24 31.39 -28.47
N THR A 29 -9.69 32.50 -27.90
CA THR A 29 -9.21 33.84 -28.30
C THR A 29 -7.71 33.91 -28.05
N ALA A 30 -6.92 34.10 -29.11
CA ALA A 30 -5.46 34.17 -28.99
C ALA A 30 -5.02 35.44 -28.25
N VAL A 31 -4.16 35.28 -27.24
CA VAL A 31 -3.56 36.37 -26.47
C VAL A 31 -2.07 36.10 -26.23
N ALA A 32 -1.26 37.16 -26.28
CA ALA A 32 0.18 37.04 -26.07
C ALA A 32 0.55 36.61 -24.63
N ALA A 33 -0.26 37.03 -23.64
CA ALA A 33 -0.10 36.69 -22.24
C ALA A 33 -1.44 36.82 -21.48
N PHE A 34 -1.43 36.66 -20.16
CA PHE A 34 -2.60 36.79 -19.25
C PHE A 34 -3.17 38.23 -19.12
N GLY A 35 -3.16 39.00 -20.22
CA GLY A 35 -3.46 40.43 -20.27
C GLY A 35 -4.89 40.82 -20.66
N TRP A 36 -5.82 39.88 -20.78
CA TRP A 36 -7.23 40.21 -21.10
C TRP A 36 -7.91 41.04 -20.00
N THR A 37 -9.09 41.61 -20.24
CA THR A 37 -9.76 42.47 -19.26
C THR A 37 -10.57 41.68 -18.23
N SER A 38 -10.80 42.26 -17.05
CA SER A 38 -11.52 41.62 -15.93
C SER A 38 -13.03 41.45 -16.16
N SER A 39 -13.60 42.15 -17.15
CA SER A 39 -15.05 42.22 -17.39
C SER A 39 -15.58 41.11 -18.29
N ASN A 40 -14.76 40.15 -18.70
CA ASN A 40 -15.24 39.10 -19.60
C ASN A 40 -16.10 38.07 -18.83
N PRO A 41 -17.28 37.69 -19.35
CA PRO A 41 -18.10 36.67 -18.71
C PRO A 41 -17.33 35.35 -18.67
N ALA A 42 -17.60 34.53 -17.64
CA ALA A 42 -16.96 33.23 -17.40
C ALA A 42 -17.29 32.16 -18.48
N THR A 43 -17.52 32.59 -19.71
CA THR A 43 -17.83 31.83 -20.92
C THR A 43 -16.71 31.88 -21.97
N PHE A 44 -15.75 32.80 -21.86
CA PHE A 44 -14.67 32.93 -22.84
C PHE A 44 -13.51 31.94 -22.61
N ASN A 45 -13.02 31.38 -23.71
CA ASN A 45 -11.85 30.50 -23.74
C ASN A 45 -10.67 31.25 -24.36
N TYR A 46 -9.47 31.13 -23.78
CA TYR A 46 -8.26 31.83 -24.26
C TYR A 46 -7.14 30.86 -24.63
N ASP A 47 -6.44 31.17 -25.73
CA ASP A 47 -5.16 30.57 -26.08
C ASP A 47 -4.04 31.54 -25.69
N VAL A 48 -3.24 31.16 -24.69
CA VAL A 48 -2.26 32.05 -24.04
C VAL A 48 -0.84 31.64 -24.41
N ALA A 49 -0.14 32.48 -25.17
CA ALA A 49 1.17 32.16 -25.73
C ALA A 49 2.36 32.42 -24.77
N GLY A 50 2.14 33.10 -23.66
CA GLY A 50 3.21 33.49 -22.74
C GLY A 50 2.71 34.01 -21.39
N VAL A 51 3.66 34.38 -20.54
CA VAL A 51 3.40 35.05 -19.25
C VAL A 51 3.82 36.52 -19.34
N GLN A 52 3.39 37.32 -18.37
CA GLN A 52 3.80 38.72 -18.28
C GLN A 52 4.12 39.12 -16.83
N GLY A 53 4.48 40.38 -16.62
CA GLY A 53 4.73 40.93 -15.29
C GLY A 53 3.57 40.72 -14.31
N ALA A 54 3.83 40.94 -13.02
CA ALA A 54 2.84 40.74 -11.97
C ALA A 54 1.54 41.51 -12.26
N LEU A 55 0.42 40.80 -12.25
CA LEU A 55 -0.89 41.37 -12.55
C LEU A 55 -1.52 41.90 -11.28
N GLY A 56 -1.63 43.22 -11.14
CA GLY A 56 -2.32 43.88 -10.02
C GLY A 56 -3.85 43.95 -10.16
N VAL A 57 -4.44 43.23 -11.11
CA VAL A 57 -5.86 43.32 -11.48
C VAL A 57 -6.42 41.92 -11.76
N SER A 58 -7.63 41.66 -11.27
CA SER A 58 -8.26 40.35 -11.43
C SER A 58 -8.58 40.05 -12.90
N ARG A 59 -8.71 38.76 -13.20
CA ARG A 59 -9.00 38.22 -14.54
C ARG A 59 -10.02 37.10 -14.41
N THR A 60 -10.91 37.01 -15.39
CA THR A 60 -11.92 35.95 -15.44
C THR A 60 -11.94 35.36 -16.85
N ALA A 61 -12.00 34.04 -16.93
CA ALA A 61 -12.26 33.31 -18.16
C ALA A 61 -12.95 31.98 -17.82
N ASN A 62 -13.57 31.35 -18.81
CA ASN A 62 -14.02 29.98 -18.69
C ASN A 62 -12.80 29.04 -18.65
N THR A 63 -12.01 29.05 -19.73
CA THR A 63 -10.79 28.25 -19.82
C THR A 63 -9.60 29.07 -20.33
N ALA A 64 -8.40 28.67 -19.90
CA ALA A 64 -7.15 29.11 -20.48
C ALA A 64 -6.36 27.89 -20.95
N ARG A 65 -6.01 27.84 -22.24
CA ARG A 65 -5.04 26.89 -22.79
C ARG A 65 -3.72 27.62 -22.99
N TYR A 66 -2.72 27.25 -22.22
CA TYR A 66 -1.37 27.78 -22.35
C TYR A 66 -0.60 27.01 -23.43
N THR A 67 0.03 27.73 -24.34
CA THR A 67 0.81 27.17 -25.47
C THR A 67 2.26 27.66 -25.47
N GLY A 68 2.67 28.41 -24.44
CA GLY A 68 4.01 28.99 -24.35
C GLY A 68 5.08 28.04 -23.80
N GLY A 69 6.30 28.56 -23.66
CA GLY A 69 7.39 27.88 -22.95
C GLY A 69 7.24 27.96 -21.42
N ALA A 70 8.26 27.51 -20.67
CA ALA A 70 8.24 27.62 -19.21
C ALA A 70 8.11 29.09 -18.76
N GLY A 71 7.29 29.36 -17.75
CA GLY A 71 7.06 30.72 -17.27
C GLY A 71 6.22 30.79 -16.00
N THR A 72 6.34 31.92 -15.29
CA THR A 72 5.58 32.19 -14.07
C THR A 72 4.69 33.42 -14.28
N GLN A 73 3.38 33.23 -14.16
CA GLN A 73 2.43 34.33 -14.03
C GLN A 73 2.16 34.60 -12.55
N THR A 74 2.50 35.82 -12.12
CA THR A 74 2.25 36.28 -10.75
C THR A 74 0.94 37.07 -10.68
N TRP A 75 0.09 36.74 -9.71
CA TRP A 75 -1.18 37.41 -9.44
C TRP A 75 -1.09 38.24 -8.17
N GLY A 76 -1.27 39.55 -8.27
CA GLY A 76 -1.35 40.47 -7.14
C GLY A 76 -0.27 41.55 -7.12
N ASN A 77 -0.62 42.66 -6.45
CA ASN A 77 0.25 43.76 -6.05
C ASN A 77 -0.09 44.15 -4.60
N SER A 78 0.75 44.91 -3.89
CA SER A 78 0.59 45.11 -2.43
C SER A 78 -0.81 45.60 -2.02
N GLY A 79 -1.44 44.90 -1.06
CA GLY A 79 -2.70 45.29 -0.41
C GLY A 79 -4.02 44.85 -1.07
N ALA A 80 -4.08 44.56 -2.38
CA ALA A 80 -5.32 44.20 -3.07
C ALA A 80 -5.51 42.69 -3.22
N ASN A 81 -6.76 42.22 -3.15
CA ASN A 81 -7.15 40.86 -3.49
C ASN A 81 -7.27 40.73 -5.02
N VAL A 82 -6.38 39.97 -5.63
CA VAL A 82 -6.32 39.79 -7.09
C VAL A 82 -6.47 38.31 -7.43
N THR A 83 -7.48 37.98 -8.21
CA THR A 83 -7.73 36.59 -8.61
C THR A 83 -7.63 36.40 -10.11
N ILE A 84 -7.18 35.21 -10.50
CA ILE A 84 -7.54 34.62 -11.79
C ILE A 84 -8.68 33.62 -11.54
N THR A 85 -9.83 33.86 -12.17
CA THR A 85 -11.01 33.00 -12.05
C THR A 85 -11.13 32.13 -13.30
N LEU A 86 -11.07 30.82 -13.14
CA LEU A 86 -11.10 29.82 -14.22
C LEU A 86 -11.96 28.63 -13.84
N ASN A 87 -12.61 28.02 -14.83
CA ASN A 87 -13.13 26.66 -14.73
C ASN A 87 -12.14 25.61 -15.26
N GLY A 88 -11.24 26.00 -16.16
CA GLY A 88 -10.21 25.09 -16.70
C GLY A 88 -8.90 25.79 -17.05
N LEU A 89 -7.80 25.09 -16.78
CA LEU A 89 -6.44 25.47 -17.19
C LEU A 89 -5.78 24.25 -17.84
N THR A 90 -5.42 24.36 -19.11
CA THR A 90 -4.65 23.33 -19.83
C THR A 90 -3.28 23.87 -20.18
N ASN A 91 -2.23 23.09 -19.93
CA ASN A 91 -0.90 23.38 -20.46
C ASN A 91 -0.59 22.46 -21.65
N ALA A 92 -0.74 23.01 -22.85
CA ALA A 92 -0.37 22.41 -24.13
C ALA A 92 0.92 23.02 -24.70
N GLY A 93 1.68 23.74 -23.86
CA GLY A 93 2.94 24.36 -24.20
C GLY A 93 4.13 23.41 -24.07
N SER A 94 5.33 23.96 -24.13
CA SER A 94 6.60 23.20 -24.10
C SER A 94 7.32 23.27 -22.75
N GLY A 95 6.76 23.95 -21.75
CA GLY A 95 7.38 24.07 -20.43
C GLY A 95 6.38 24.37 -19.33
N THR A 96 6.81 24.22 -18.08
CA THR A 96 5.95 24.37 -16.91
C THR A 96 5.39 25.78 -16.78
N LEU A 97 4.07 25.91 -16.74
CA LEU A 97 3.39 27.15 -16.38
C LEU A 97 3.18 27.20 -14.87
N THR A 98 3.67 28.27 -14.24
CA THR A 98 3.49 28.50 -12.80
C THR A 98 2.53 29.65 -12.53
N PHE A 99 1.50 29.43 -11.71
CA PHE A 99 0.69 30.48 -11.11
C PHE A 99 1.17 30.77 -9.69
N ALA A 100 1.70 31.98 -9.48
CA ALA A 100 2.25 32.41 -8.22
C ALA A 100 1.44 33.55 -7.59
N LYS A 101 1.42 33.60 -6.27
CA LYS A 101 0.85 34.72 -5.52
C LYS A 101 1.87 35.86 -5.45
N GLY A 102 1.44 37.04 -5.87
CA GLY A 102 2.10 38.32 -5.67
C GLY A 102 1.37 39.17 -4.63
N GLY A 103 2.11 39.97 -3.89
CA GLY A 103 1.54 40.84 -2.85
C GLY A 103 0.98 40.11 -1.63
N THR A 104 0.32 40.85 -0.75
CA THR A 104 -0.10 40.42 0.60
C THR A 104 -1.60 40.17 0.75
N GLY A 105 -2.42 40.45 -0.27
CA GLY A 105 -3.88 40.25 -0.22
C GLY A 105 -4.25 38.80 0.12
N SER A 106 -5.14 38.61 1.10
CA SER A 106 -5.54 37.27 1.55
C SER A 106 -6.37 36.52 0.52
N GLY A 107 -7.16 37.24 -0.28
CA GLY A 107 -7.96 36.69 -1.38
C GLY A 107 -7.23 36.64 -2.72
N THR A 108 -5.91 36.88 -2.74
CA THR A 108 -5.12 36.79 -3.96
C THR A 108 -4.75 35.35 -4.29
N GLY A 109 -5.08 34.92 -5.51
CA GLY A 109 -4.76 33.58 -6.00
C GLY A 109 -5.64 33.11 -7.15
N VAL A 110 -5.98 31.83 -7.16
CA VAL A 110 -6.84 31.21 -8.18
C VAL A 110 -8.23 31.02 -7.59
N ALA A 111 -9.25 31.58 -8.22
CA ALA A 111 -10.65 31.35 -7.83
C ALA A 111 -11.29 30.35 -8.78
N ILE A 112 -12.05 29.40 -8.24
CA ILE A 112 -12.79 28.45 -9.05
C ILE A 112 -14.00 29.15 -9.68
N GLY A 113 -14.17 28.97 -10.99
CA GLY A 113 -15.19 29.65 -11.78
C GLY A 113 -16.62 29.15 -11.51
N ALA A 114 -17.56 29.66 -12.31
CA ALA A 114 -19.00 29.47 -12.11
C ALA A 114 -19.48 28.01 -12.23
N THR A 115 -18.68 27.11 -12.81
CA THR A 115 -18.99 25.67 -12.85
C THR A 115 -18.76 24.98 -11.51
N GLN A 116 -18.15 25.66 -10.53
CA GLN A 116 -17.73 25.11 -9.23
C GLN A 116 -16.73 23.94 -9.39
N GLU A 117 -16.03 23.89 -10.51
CA GLU A 117 -14.95 22.95 -10.77
C GLU A 117 -13.79 23.70 -11.43
N LEU A 118 -12.57 23.42 -10.99
CA LEU A 118 -11.36 23.79 -11.70
C LEU A 118 -10.68 22.54 -12.23
N VAL A 119 -10.61 22.42 -13.55
CA VAL A 119 -9.88 21.34 -14.21
C VAL A 119 -8.46 21.81 -14.54
N LEU A 120 -7.45 21.15 -14.01
CA LEU A 120 -6.04 21.34 -14.33
C LEU A 120 -5.56 20.19 -15.21
N ASN A 121 -5.27 20.48 -16.47
CA ASN A 121 -4.82 19.49 -17.44
C ASN A 121 -3.38 19.78 -17.89
N ALA A 122 -2.42 19.07 -17.31
CA ALA A 122 -1.01 19.11 -17.70
C ALA A 122 -0.78 18.23 -18.94
N ALA A 123 -1.35 18.65 -20.08
CA ALA A 123 -1.45 17.85 -21.30
C ALA A 123 -0.08 17.56 -21.93
N SER A 124 0.74 18.59 -22.12
CA SER A 124 2.06 18.47 -22.77
C SER A 124 3.21 18.92 -21.88
N ALA A 125 2.94 19.79 -20.90
CA ALA A 125 3.91 20.27 -19.92
C ALA A 125 3.24 20.53 -18.56
N GLY A 126 4.04 20.61 -17.50
CA GLY A 126 3.54 20.68 -16.13
C GLY A 126 2.77 21.95 -15.80
N ILE A 127 1.88 21.89 -14.81
CA ILE A 127 1.25 23.07 -14.20
C ILE A 127 1.71 23.15 -12.75
N ALA A 128 2.21 24.31 -12.31
CA ALA A 128 2.52 24.55 -10.90
C ALA A 128 1.63 25.69 -10.37
N ILE A 129 1.03 25.51 -9.20
CA ILE A 129 0.24 26.54 -8.52
C ILE A 129 0.75 26.70 -7.10
N SER A 130 1.49 27.79 -6.87
CA SER A 130 1.93 28.21 -5.54
C SER A 130 1.01 29.25 -4.90
N ALA A 131 0.09 29.81 -5.68
CA ALA A 131 -0.99 30.63 -5.16
C ALA A 131 -2.09 29.77 -4.48
N PRO A 132 -2.78 30.27 -3.45
CA PRO A 132 -3.99 29.63 -2.93
C PRO A 132 -5.07 29.45 -3.99
N ILE A 133 -5.76 28.31 -3.95
CA ILE A 133 -6.98 28.05 -4.72
C ILE A 133 -8.21 28.21 -3.82
N PHE A 134 -9.21 28.98 -4.26
CA PHE A 134 -10.42 29.29 -3.51
C PHE A 134 -11.68 28.73 -4.18
N ASN A 135 -12.70 28.45 -3.37
CA ASN A 135 -14.06 28.18 -3.86
C ASN A 135 -14.60 29.31 -4.74
N ASN A 136 -15.57 28.96 -5.58
CA ASN A 136 -16.49 29.94 -6.12
C ASN A 136 -17.34 30.56 -5.00
N GLY A 137 -17.75 31.83 -5.16
CA GLY A 137 -18.63 32.48 -4.19
C GLY A 137 -20.02 31.84 -4.04
N ALA A 138 -20.44 31.04 -5.02
CA ALA A 138 -21.72 30.34 -5.00
C ALA A 138 -21.73 29.06 -4.14
N GLY A 139 -20.57 28.50 -3.77
CA GLY A 139 -20.55 27.27 -2.98
C GLY A 139 -19.28 26.44 -3.05
N ALA A 140 -19.37 25.24 -2.50
CA ALA A 140 -18.29 24.26 -2.50
C ALA A 140 -17.84 23.97 -3.94
N SER A 141 -16.53 24.00 -4.17
CA SER A 141 -15.95 23.84 -5.49
C SER A 141 -14.88 22.75 -5.51
N ALA A 142 -14.82 21.98 -6.59
CA ALA A 142 -13.94 20.84 -6.75
C ALA A 142 -12.70 21.18 -7.60
N LEU A 143 -11.65 20.39 -7.42
CA LEU A 143 -10.45 20.37 -8.23
C LEU A 143 -10.35 19.04 -8.97
N THR A 144 -10.13 19.08 -10.29
CA THR A 144 -9.89 17.88 -11.11
C THR A 144 -8.53 17.99 -11.78
N VAL A 145 -7.67 16.99 -11.61
CA VAL A 145 -6.31 16.93 -12.16
C VAL A 145 -6.22 15.86 -13.24
N LEU A 146 -5.67 16.24 -14.39
CA LEU A 146 -5.50 15.41 -15.59
C LEU A 146 -4.14 15.66 -16.25
N GLY A 147 -3.77 14.76 -17.15
CA GLY A 147 -2.62 14.93 -18.05
C GLY A 147 -1.33 14.36 -17.48
N SER A 148 -0.51 13.78 -18.36
CA SER A 148 0.68 13.00 -17.96
C SER A 148 1.86 13.86 -17.49
N ALA A 149 1.90 15.16 -17.80
CA ALA A 149 3.04 16.02 -17.45
C ALA A 149 3.04 16.49 -15.99
N GLY A 150 1.94 16.26 -15.26
CA GLY A 150 1.82 16.46 -13.82
C GLY A 150 1.45 17.88 -13.38
N VAL A 151 0.79 17.96 -12.23
CA VAL A 151 0.39 19.20 -11.55
C VAL A 151 1.08 19.27 -10.20
N THR A 152 1.64 20.42 -9.84
CA THR A 152 2.23 20.67 -8.52
C THR A 152 1.47 21.75 -7.78
N LEU A 153 1.01 21.47 -6.57
CA LEU A 153 0.41 22.45 -5.67
C LEU A 153 1.34 22.71 -4.48
N SER A 154 1.52 23.98 -4.15
CA SER A 154 2.24 24.39 -2.94
C SER A 154 1.55 25.51 -2.16
N GLY A 155 0.44 26.05 -2.67
CA GLY A 155 -0.38 27.06 -2.00
C GLY A 155 -1.26 26.47 -0.88
N ALA A 156 -1.61 27.31 0.10
CA ALA A 156 -2.60 26.97 1.12
C ALA A 156 -4.02 27.05 0.50
N ASN A 157 -4.54 25.91 0.07
CA ASN A 157 -5.82 25.85 -0.63
C ASN A 157 -7.01 25.89 0.34
N ALA A 158 -8.14 26.42 -0.13
CA ALA A 158 -9.36 26.64 0.66
C ALA A 158 -10.64 26.17 -0.05
N TYR A 159 -10.52 25.40 -1.14
CA TYR A 159 -11.67 24.79 -1.80
C TYR A 159 -12.20 23.60 -0.99
N THR A 160 -13.49 23.30 -1.11
CA THR A 160 -14.19 22.36 -0.21
C THR A 160 -14.95 21.25 -0.93
N GLY A 161 -15.03 21.27 -2.27
CA GLY A 161 -15.78 20.27 -3.06
C GLY A 161 -15.04 18.95 -3.29
N GLY A 162 -13.74 18.90 -3.03
CA GLY A 162 -12.90 17.70 -3.16
C GLY A 162 -11.88 17.80 -4.28
N THR A 163 -10.99 16.81 -4.32
CA THR A 163 -9.92 16.68 -5.32
C THR A 163 -10.04 15.35 -6.03
N THR A 164 -10.20 15.36 -7.35
CA THR A 164 -10.14 14.18 -8.20
C THR A 164 -8.85 14.19 -9.02
N ILE A 165 -8.06 13.12 -8.92
CA ILE A 165 -6.90 12.89 -9.78
C ILE A 165 -7.34 11.84 -10.80
N GLY A 166 -7.71 12.31 -11.99
CA GLY A 166 -8.26 11.49 -13.06
C GLY A 166 -7.20 10.75 -13.87
N SER A 167 -6.02 11.36 -14.01
CA SER A 167 -4.85 10.78 -14.69
C SER A 167 -3.59 11.55 -14.31
N GLY A 168 -2.42 10.96 -14.58
CA GLY A 168 -1.13 11.59 -14.31
C GLY A 168 -0.85 11.75 -12.82
N THR A 169 -0.05 12.75 -12.48
CA THR A 169 0.44 12.96 -11.11
C THR A 169 0.04 14.31 -10.55
N LEU A 170 -0.56 14.33 -9.36
CA LEU A 170 -0.68 15.51 -8.51
C LEU A 170 0.40 15.47 -7.43
N THR A 171 1.35 16.40 -7.46
CA THR A 171 2.35 16.59 -6.41
C THR A 171 1.92 17.69 -5.44
N VAL A 172 1.88 17.38 -4.14
CA VAL A 172 1.71 18.35 -3.07
C VAL A 172 3.09 18.65 -2.48
N ALA A 173 3.67 19.77 -2.91
CA ALA A 173 5.00 20.24 -2.53
C ALA A 173 4.98 21.28 -1.39
N GLY A 174 3.81 21.46 -0.78
CA GLY A 174 3.51 22.37 0.31
C GLY A 174 1.99 22.60 0.37
N GLY A 175 1.51 23.27 1.42
CA GLY A 175 0.09 23.61 1.52
C GLY A 175 -0.82 22.40 1.79
N ASN A 176 -1.99 22.33 1.15
CA ASN A 176 -3.01 21.29 1.39
C ASN A 176 -3.87 21.01 0.14
N LEU A 177 -4.78 20.03 0.19
CA LEU A 177 -5.74 19.67 -0.88
C LEU A 177 -7.18 20.12 -0.58
N GLY A 178 -7.34 21.24 0.12
CA GLY A 178 -8.65 21.68 0.61
C GLY A 178 -9.20 20.73 1.68
N THR A 179 -10.52 20.71 1.84
CA THR A 179 -11.19 19.91 2.88
C THR A 179 -12.13 18.83 2.34
N GLY A 180 -12.47 18.84 1.05
CA GLY A 180 -13.32 17.81 0.44
C GLY A 180 -12.57 16.50 0.21
N GLY A 181 -13.29 15.41 -0.09
CA GLY A 181 -12.71 14.10 -0.32
C GLY A 181 -11.68 14.06 -1.46
N ILE A 182 -10.77 13.09 -1.40
CA ILE A 182 -9.74 12.84 -2.42
C ILE A 182 -10.09 11.55 -3.17
N HIS A 183 -10.09 11.60 -4.49
CA HIS A 183 -10.21 10.43 -5.35
C HIS A 183 -8.98 10.27 -6.23
N VAL A 184 -8.31 9.11 -6.17
CA VAL A 184 -7.15 8.80 -7.01
C VAL A 184 -7.54 7.68 -7.97
N SER A 185 -7.72 8.03 -9.25
CA SER A 185 -8.13 7.06 -10.27
C SER A 185 -7.05 6.02 -10.54
N SER A 186 -7.44 4.87 -11.08
CA SER A 186 -6.49 3.84 -11.53
C SER A 186 -5.46 4.44 -12.51
N GLY A 187 -4.18 4.17 -12.26
CA GLY A 187 -3.05 4.70 -13.05
C GLY A 187 -2.69 6.16 -12.76
N ALA A 188 -3.44 6.86 -11.92
CA ALA A 188 -3.10 8.21 -11.44
C ALA A 188 -2.32 8.15 -10.11
N SER A 189 -1.61 9.24 -9.79
CA SER A 189 -0.80 9.33 -8.57
C SER A 189 -1.00 10.62 -7.79
N LEU A 190 -1.13 10.50 -6.47
CA LEU A 190 -0.94 11.58 -5.51
C LEU A 190 0.44 11.45 -4.87
N VAL A 191 1.29 12.47 -5.00
CA VAL A 191 2.64 12.47 -4.43
C VAL A 191 2.77 13.57 -3.39
N HIS A 192 3.32 13.24 -2.23
CA HIS A 192 3.68 14.21 -1.19
C HIS A 192 5.19 14.39 -1.15
N THR A 193 5.64 15.64 -1.24
CA THR A 193 7.06 16.01 -1.07
C THR A 193 7.28 16.99 0.09
N SER A 194 6.27 17.20 0.92
CA SER A 194 6.31 17.96 2.16
C SER A 194 5.54 17.22 3.24
N SER A 195 5.69 17.64 4.51
CA SER A 195 4.88 17.07 5.58
C SER A 195 3.41 17.42 5.37
N GLN A 196 2.55 16.41 5.30
CA GLN A 196 1.12 16.57 5.03
C GLN A 196 0.29 15.80 6.05
N THR A 197 -0.86 16.36 6.43
CA THR A 197 -1.92 15.62 7.12
C THR A 197 -3.09 15.43 6.17
N ILE A 198 -3.50 14.19 5.94
CA ILE A 198 -4.65 13.82 5.11
C ILE A 198 -5.79 13.44 6.05
N SER A 199 -6.64 14.42 6.33
CA SER A 199 -7.86 14.25 7.13
C SER A 199 -9.10 13.98 6.28
N GLN A 200 -8.96 14.01 4.96
CA GLN A 200 -10.05 13.86 4.00
C GLN A 200 -10.40 12.37 3.85
N ALA A 201 -11.64 12.07 3.45
CA ALA A 201 -11.96 10.73 2.95
C ALA A 201 -11.19 10.48 1.64
N VAL A 202 -10.60 9.30 1.49
CA VAL A 202 -9.78 8.93 0.33
C VAL A 202 -10.35 7.69 -0.35
N THR A 203 -10.47 7.75 -1.67
CA THR A 203 -11.02 6.67 -2.50
C THR A 203 -10.23 6.43 -3.78
N GLY A 204 -10.52 5.32 -4.45
CA GLY A 204 -9.97 4.98 -5.76
C GLY A 204 -8.81 3.98 -5.69
N SER A 205 -8.28 3.60 -6.85
CA SER A 205 -7.32 2.50 -7.02
C SER A 205 -5.96 2.95 -7.56
N GLY A 206 -5.70 4.26 -7.59
CA GLY A 206 -4.41 4.82 -7.99
C GLY A 206 -3.32 4.67 -6.91
N THR A 207 -2.25 5.44 -7.06
CA THR A 207 -1.11 5.41 -6.15
C THR A 207 -1.06 6.66 -5.26
N ILE A 208 -0.83 6.48 -3.97
CA ILE A 208 -0.47 7.57 -3.05
C ILE A 208 0.98 7.34 -2.62
N SER A 209 1.87 8.30 -2.85
CA SER A 209 3.30 8.17 -2.55
C SER A 209 3.79 9.28 -1.63
N ALA A 210 4.42 8.90 -0.52
CA ALA A 210 5.11 9.83 0.37
C ALA A 210 6.63 9.80 0.08
N ASN A 211 7.14 10.84 -0.59
CA ASN A 211 8.54 10.90 -1.03
C ASN A 211 9.42 11.71 -0.06
N SER A 212 8.85 12.70 0.62
CA SER A 212 9.54 13.47 1.66
C SER A 212 8.56 14.17 2.59
N GLY A 213 9.02 14.51 3.78
CA GLY A 213 8.16 15.03 4.84
C GLY A 213 7.29 13.93 5.44
N THR A 214 6.84 14.13 6.68
CA THR A 214 5.98 13.16 7.35
C THR A 214 4.58 13.21 6.76
N ALA A 215 4.09 12.08 6.27
CA ALA A 215 2.69 11.92 5.86
C ALA A 215 1.88 11.37 7.04
N THR A 216 0.86 12.10 7.49
CA THR A 216 -0.04 11.67 8.58
C THR A 216 -1.43 11.40 8.01
N LEU A 217 -1.88 10.16 8.08
CA LEU A 217 -3.18 9.71 7.57
C LEU A 217 -4.17 9.64 8.74
N THR A 218 -5.17 10.52 8.74
CA THR A 218 -6.18 10.61 9.82
C THR A 218 -7.62 10.52 9.32
N GLY A 219 -7.84 10.64 8.00
CA GLY A 219 -9.15 10.52 7.37
C GLY A 219 -9.63 9.09 7.18
N ASP A 220 -10.79 8.93 6.55
CA ASP A 220 -11.37 7.63 6.18
C ASP A 220 -10.76 7.12 4.87
N PHE A 221 -10.14 5.94 4.90
CA PHE A 221 -9.53 5.31 3.72
C PHE A 221 -10.28 4.07 3.27
N SER A 222 -11.45 3.75 3.83
CA SER A 222 -12.21 2.52 3.53
C SER A 222 -12.53 2.32 2.05
N GLY A 223 -12.66 3.39 1.26
CA GLY A 223 -12.90 3.32 -0.18
C GLY A 223 -11.64 3.37 -1.05
N PHE A 224 -10.43 3.34 -0.47
CA PHE A 224 -9.17 3.32 -1.21
C PHE A 224 -8.71 1.87 -1.43
N GLU A 225 -8.57 1.45 -2.69
CA GLU A 225 -8.18 0.09 -3.08
C GLU A 225 -6.84 0.08 -3.83
N GLY A 226 -6.13 1.21 -3.78
CA GLY A 226 -4.91 1.43 -4.53
C GLY A 226 -3.65 1.01 -3.78
N VAL A 227 -2.52 1.60 -4.18
CA VAL A 227 -1.22 1.36 -3.55
C VAL A 227 -0.78 2.59 -2.78
N TYR A 228 -0.52 2.42 -1.49
CA TYR A 228 0.22 3.38 -0.70
C TYR A 228 1.72 3.04 -0.77
N ILE A 229 2.54 4.01 -1.18
CA ILE A 229 3.99 3.88 -1.29
C ILE A 229 4.64 4.81 -0.27
N HIS A 230 5.48 4.23 0.58
CA HIS A 230 6.44 4.97 1.36
C HIS A 230 7.79 4.99 0.63
N ASN A 231 8.22 6.15 0.14
CA ASN A 231 9.41 6.29 -0.69
C ASN A 231 10.38 7.33 -0.11
N SER A 232 10.73 7.19 1.17
CA SER A 232 11.67 8.08 1.85
C SER A 232 12.52 7.30 2.86
N SER A 233 13.79 7.65 2.97
CA SER A 233 14.67 7.11 4.02
C SER A 233 14.71 7.95 5.29
N VAL A 234 14.16 9.18 5.22
CA VAL A 234 14.31 10.20 6.27
C VAL A 234 12.97 10.65 6.88
N SER A 235 11.84 10.27 6.28
CA SER A 235 10.51 10.65 6.76
C SER A 235 9.69 9.41 7.13
N SER A 236 8.64 9.61 7.93
CA SER A 236 7.71 8.53 8.29
C SER A 236 6.38 8.69 7.58
N THR A 237 5.67 7.58 7.44
CA THR A 237 4.22 7.60 7.25
C THR A 237 3.58 7.23 8.57
N VAL A 238 2.61 8.00 9.01
CA VAL A 238 1.88 7.80 10.25
C VAL A 238 0.44 7.47 9.91
N VAL A 239 0.03 6.24 10.23
CA VAL A 239 -1.35 5.79 10.14
C VAL A 239 -1.98 6.05 11.49
N ASN A 240 -2.87 7.05 11.55
CA ASN A 240 -3.53 7.50 12.77
C ASN A 240 -4.99 7.83 12.50
N SER A 241 -5.67 6.96 11.76
CA SER A 241 -7.08 7.12 11.51
C SER A 241 -7.87 6.44 12.62
N THR A 242 -8.77 7.19 13.25
CA THR A 242 -9.87 6.61 14.05
C THR A 242 -11.05 6.21 13.17
N ALA A 243 -11.01 6.54 11.88
CA ALA A 243 -11.94 6.08 10.87
C ALA A 243 -11.45 4.78 10.23
N ALA A 244 -12.26 4.21 9.33
CA ALA A 244 -11.95 2.94 8.71
C ALA A 244 -10.75 3.05 7.75
N LEU A 245 -9.83 2.09 7.85
CA LEU A 245 -8.76 1.87 6.88
C LEU A 245 -9.18 0.77 5.89
N SER A 246 -8.67 0.81 4.67
CA SER A 246 -9.02 -0.19 3.67
C SER A 246 -8.19 -1.45 3.82
N GLY A 247 -8.88 -2.56 4.05
CA GLY A 247 -8.29 -3.88 3.91
C GLY A 247 -7.97 -4.27 2.46
N SER A 248 -8.31 -3.46 1.47
CA SER A 248 -8.01 -3.72 0.04
C SER A 248 -6.81 -2.93 -0.47
N ALA A 249 -6.26 -2.01 0.32
CA ALA A 249 -5.11 -1.21 -0.09
C ALA A 249 -3.80 -1.99 0.07
N ALA A 250 -2.93 -1.92 -0.93
CA ALA A 250 -1.56 -2.43 -0.83
C ALA A 250 -0.65 -1.38 -0.20
N TYR A 251 0.26 -1.81 0.68
CA TYR A 251 1.27 -0.96 1.30
C TYR A 251 2.66 -1.43 0.88
N HIS A 252 3.41 -0.53 0.27
CA HIS A 252 4.75 -0.79 -0.25
C HIS A 252 5.77 0.18 0.34
N ILE A 253 6.83 -0.34 0.96
CA ILE A 253 7.98 0.46 1.40
C ILE A 253 9.08 0.36 0.34
N ALA A 254 9.20 1.42 -0.47
CA ALA A 254 10.07 1.48 -1.65
C ALA A 254 11.51 1.92 -1.33
N ALA A 255 11.75 2.48 -0.14
CA ALA A 255 13.04 3.00 0.27
C ALA A 255 13.50 2.36 1.59
N PRO A 256 14.80 2.04 1.74
CA PRO A 256 15.36 1.61 3.02
C PRO A 256 15.14 2.69 4.09
N GLN A 257 14.78 2.27 5.29
CA GLN A 257 14.47 3.19 6.38
C GLN A 257 15.58 3.19 7.44
N GLY A 258 15.79 4.34 8.07
CA GLY A 258 16.63 4.41 9.26
C GLY A 258 15.96 3.73 10.46
N SER A 259 16.69 3.56 11.57
CA SER A 259 16.18 2.91 12.78
C SER A 259 14.95 3.59 13.41
N LEU A 260 14.68 4.85 13.07
CA LEU A 260 13.57 5.65 13.62
C LEU A 260 12.46 5.98 12.62
N GLN A 261 12.66 5.80 11.31
CA GLN A 261 11.69 6.21 10.31
C GLN A 261 10.95 5.00 9.79
N GLY A 262 9.67 5.14 9.46
CA GLY A 262 8.95 4.07 8.77
C GLY A 262 7.46 4.22 8.67
N LEU A 263 6.78 3.11 8.43
CA LEU A 263 5.33 3.04 8.53
C LEU A 263 4.93 2.85 10.00
N LEU A 264 4.44 3.93 10.60
CA LEU A 264 3.97 3.95 11.98
C LEU A 264 2.48 3.61 12.04
N THR A 265 2.12 2.45 12.58
CA THR A 265 0.77 1.86 12.49
C THR A 265 -0.17 2.21 13.64
N ASN A 266 0.37 2.82 14.69
CA ASN A 266 -0.38 3.39 15.80
C ASN A 266 0.46 4.49 16.44
N VAL A 267 -0.15 5.65 16.73
CA VAL A 267 0.48 6.75 17.48
C VAL A 267 -0.42 7.30 18.58
N THR A 268 -1.55 6.63 18.83
CA THR A 268 -2.53 6.98 19.87
C THR A 268 -2.56 5.90 20.95
N SER A 269 -2.94 6.27 22.18
CA SER A 269 -3.14 5.30 23.26
C SER A 269 -4.40 4.48 23.00
N GLY A 270 -4.26 3.18 22.75
CA GLY A 270 -5.37 2.25 22.53
C GLY A 270 -5.00 1.15 21.54
N ASP A 271 -5.71 0.03 21.62
CA ASP A 271 -5.51 -1.08 20.69
C ASP A 271 -6.02 -0.71 19.29
N ASN A 272 -5.31 -1.13 18.26
CA ASN A 272 -5.65 -0.87 16.87
C ASN A 272 -5.59 -2.14 16.03
N THR A 273 -6.51 -2.28 15.08
CA THR A 273 -6.40 -3.32 14.03
C THR A 273 -6.23 -2.62 12.70
N PHE A 274 -5.13 -2.93 12.02
CA PHE A 274 -4.82 -2.37 10.73
C PHE A 274 -4.90 -3.44 9.65
N HIS A 275 -5.96 -3.38 8.85
CA HIS A 275 -6.12 -4.25 7.69
C HIS A 275 -5.30 -3.74 6.51
N MET A 276 -4.61 -4.66 5.84
CA MET A 276 -3.72 -4.40 4.72
C MET A 276 -4.04 -5.43 3.63
N GLY A 277 -4.33 -4.93 2.43
CA GLY A 277 -4.53 -5.78 1.24
C GLY A 277 -3.28 -6.59 0.94
N ALA A 278 -2.14 -5.92 0.98
CA ALA A 278 -0.81 -6.48 0.75
C ALA A 278 0.22 -5.67 1.54
N LEU A 279 1.31 -6.32 1.97
CA LEU A 279 2.47 -5.66 2.56
C LEU A 279 3.72 -6.10 1.81
N SER A 280 4.48 -5.14 1.29
CA SER A 280 5.79 -5.41 0.68
C SER A 280 6.80 -4.34 1.03
N GLY A 281 8.08 -4.67 0.94
CA GLY A 281 9.13 -3.71 1.23
C GLY A 281 10.52 -4.20 0.89
N VAL A 282 11.39 -3.26 0.54
CA VAL A 282 12.81 -3.51 0.31
C VAL A 282 13.54 -3.84 1.62
N ALA A 283 14.78 -4.34 1.52
CA ALA A 283 15.61 -4.57 2.70
C ALA A 283 15.74 -3.31 3.57
N ASN A 284 15.71 -3.49 4.89
CA ASN A 284 15.68 -2.41 5.90
C ASN A 284 14.42 -1.52 5.84
N SER A 285 13.33 -2.00 5.27
CA SER A 285 12.01 -1.43 5.55
C SER A 285 11.67 -1.60 7.03
N LEU A 286 10.82 -0.72 7.58
CA LEU A 286 10.42 -0.73 8.98
C LEU A 286 8.91 -0.46 9.13
N VAL A 287 8.22 -1.41 9.75
CA VAL A 287 6.85 -1.26 10.23
C VAL A 287 6.89 -1.36 11.75
N ARG A 288 6.31 -0.38 12.44
CA ARG A 288 6.25 -0.40 13.92
C ARG A 288 5.16 0.51 14.48
N ASN A 289 4.95 0.45 15.79
CA ASN A 289 4.19 1.46 16.51
C ASN A 289 5.02 2.73 16.78
N GLY A 290 4.34 3.83 17.10
CA GLY A 290 4.96 5.05 17.63
C GLY A 290 5.66 4.81 18.97
N GLY A 291 6.72 5.58 19.25
CA GLY A 291 7.61 5.32 20.40
C GLY A 291 7.04 5.58 21.80
N SER A 292 5.86 6.18 21.92
CA SER A 292 5.22 6.47 23.23
C SER A 292 3.81 5.88 23.34
N VAL A 293 3.52 4.83 22.56
CA VAL A 293 2.23 4.16 22.53
C VAL A 293 2.15 3.10 23.64
N THR A 294 0.99 2.99 24.29
CA THR A 294 0.71 1.95 25.30
C THR A 294 -0.26 0.86 24.82
N GLY A 295 -0.87 1.04 23.64
CA GLY A 295 -1.80 0.07 23.05
C GLY A 295 -1.12 -0.87 22.06
N ASN A 296 -1.77 -1.99 21.79
CA ASN A 296 -1.29 -3.02 20.89
C ASN A 296 -1.80 -2.78 19.47
N THR A 297 -1.10 -3.32 18.47
CA THR A 297 -1.55 -3.27 17.07
C THR A 297 -1.60 -4.67 16.50
N THR A 298 -2.73 -5.05 15.90
CA THR A 298 -2.81 -6.25 15.05
C THR A 298 -2.72 -5.82 13.59
N LEU A 299 -1.72 -6.33 12.88
CA LEU A 299 -1.60 -6.17 11.42
C LEU A 299 -2.28 -7.35 10.74
N VAL A 300 -3.39 -7.09 10.04
CA VAL A 300 -4.11 -8.11 9.28
C VAL A 300 -3.66 -7.99 7.82
N ILE A 301 -2.87 -8.94 7.33
CA ILE A 301 -2.11 -8.82 6.08
C ILE A 301 -2.55 -9.89 5.09
N GLY A 302 -2.87 -9.49 3.85
CA GLY A 302 -3.02 -10.41 2.71
C GLY A 302 -4.43 -10.47 2.12
N ASN A 303 -5.31 -9.53 2.46
CA ASN A 303 -6.69 -9.47 1.95
C ASN A 303 -6.80 -9.42 0.41
N LEU A 304 -5.77 -8.96 -0.32
CA LEU A 304 -5.73 -9.01 -1.79
C LEU A 304 -5.46 -10.41 -2.34
N GLY A 305 -4.99 -11.35 -1.50
CA GLY A 305 -4.68 -12.72 -1.91
C GLY A 305 -3.49 -12.85 -2.86
N THR A 306 -2.66 -11.80 -2.98
CA THR A 306 -1.46 -11.75 -3.81
C THR A 306 -0.21 -12.13 -3.02
N ASP A 307 0.73 -12.82 -3.66
CA ASP A 307 2.03 -13.13 -3.06
C ASP A 307 2.86 -11.86 -2.88
N THR A 308 3.50 -11.72 -1.71
CA THR A 308 4.29 -10.54 -1.35
C THR A 308 5.50 -10.89 -0.51
N GLU A 309 6.57 -10.12 -0.66
CA GLU A 309 7.75 -10.20 0.21
C GLU A 309 7.93 -8.89 0.98
N PHE A 310 8.12 -9.03 2.29
CA PHE A 310 8.57 -7.96 3.16
C PHE A 310 9.96 -8.29 3.71
N ALA A 311 10.99 -7.66 3.12
CA ALA A 311 12.39 -7.84 3.51
C ALA A 311 12.82 -6.91 4.67
N GLY A 312 11.85 -6.34 5.38
CA GLY A 312 12.06 -5.38 6.45
C GLY A 312 11.92 -5.96 7.86
N ILE A 313 11.97 -5.05 8.82
CA ILE A 313 11.75 -5.32 10.23
C ILE A 313 10.30 -4.95 10.55
N ILE A 314 9.54 -5.89 11.09
CA ILE A 314 8.32 -5.58 11.83
C ILE A 314 8.72 -5.54 13.31
N GLY A 315 8.67 -4.36 13.92
CA GLY A 315 9.21 -4.14 15.26
C GLY A 315 8.19 -3.64 16.27
N GLY A 316 8.38 -4.00 17.53
CA GLY A 316 7.69 -3.35 18.65
C GLY A 316 8.24 -1.93 18.84
N GLY A 317 7.40 -0.92 18.61
CA GLY A 317 7.68 0.44 19.06
C GLY A 317 7.31 0.57 20.54
N GLY A 318 6.40 1.49 20.87
CA GLY A 318 5.57 1.35 22.07
C GLY A 318 4.48 0.28 21.87
N GLY A 319 4.07 -0.40 22.93
CA GLY A 319 3.11 -1.51 22.88
C GLY A 319 3.60 -2.72 22.07
N SER A 320 2.74 -3.71 21.88
CA SER A 320 3.04 -4.90 21.08
C SER A 320 2.49 -4.82 19.66
N ILE A 321 3.11 -5.53 18.71
CA ILE A 321 2.53 -5.80 17.39
C ILE A 321 2.25 -7.29 17.29
N ALA A 322 1.03 -7.65 16.91
CA ALA A 322 0.61 -8.98 16.49
C ALA A 322 0.39 -8.99 14.97
N ILE A 323 0.49 -10.17 14.36
CA ILE A 323 0.24 -10.36 12.92
C ILE A 323 -0.87 -11.37 12.75
N GLU A 324 -1.82 -11.07 11.87
CA GLU A 324 -2.76 -12.04 11.33
C GLU A 324 -2.55 -12.14 9.81
N LYS A 325 -2.07 -13.29 9.33
CA LYS A 325 -1.93 -13.58 7.91
C LYS A 325 -3.25 -14.16 7.38
N VAL A 326 -3.89 -13.42 6.49
CA VAL A 326 -5.18 -13.72 5.84
C VAL A 326 -5.02 -13.83 4.32
N GLY A 327 -6.09 -14.25 3.63
CA GLY A 327 -6.16 -14.34 2.18
C GLY A 327 -5.29 -15.47 1.60
N SER A 328 -5.50 -15.75 0.31
CA SER A 328 -4.94 -16.94 -0.36
C SER A 328 -3.44 -16.86 -0.69
N GLY A 329 -2.87 -15.66 -0.75
CA GLY A 329 -1.49 -15.45 -1.19
C GLY A 329 -0.45 -15.86 -0.15
N GLU A 330 0.80 -15.88 -0.56
CA GLU A 330 1.98 -16.05 0.29
C GLU A 330 2.47 -14.70 0.84
N LEU A 331 2.70 -14.62 2.15
CA LEU A 331 3.46 -13.55 2.77
C LEU A 331 4.84 -14.09 3.12
N THR A 332 5.87 -13.66 2.39
CA THR A 332 7.27 -13.93 2.74
C THR A 332 7.80 -12.87 3.69
N LEU A 333 8.23 -13.28 4.88
CA LEU A 333 8.97 -12.45 5.84
C LEU A 333 10.46 -12.84 5.80
N SER A 334 11.24 -12.07 5.04
CA SER A 334 12.68 -12.33 4.83
C SER A 334 13.61 -11.45 5.67
N GLY A 335 13.08 -10.39 6.28
CA GLY A 335 13.84 -9.56 7.23
C GLY A 335 13.83 -10.08 8.67
N ALA A 336 14.61 -9.43 9.52
CA ALA A 336 14.72 -9.76 10.95
C ALA A 336 13.71 -8.96 11.78
N SER A 337 12.51 -9.51 11.95
CA SER A 337 11.45 -8.92 12.76
C SER A 337 11.69 -9.09 14.27
N THR A 338 11.15 -8.17 15.06
CA THR A 338 11.36 -8.10 16.52
C THR A 338 10.07 -7.91 17.32
N TYR A 339 8.90 -7.97 16.68
CA TYR A 339 7.62 -7.92 17.35
C TYR A 339 7.38 -9.14 18.26
N THR A 340 6.56 -8.95 19.29
CA THR A 340 6.34 -9.94 20.35
C THR A 340 4.88 -10.35 20.52
N GLY A 341 3.94 -9.70 19.82
CA GLY A 341 2.55 -10.13 19.81
C GLY A 341 2.40 -11.38 18.95
N ASP A 342 1.37 -12.16 19.23
CA ASP A 342 1.18 -13.45 18.58
C ASP A 342 1.03 -13.30 17.05
N THR A 343 1.49 -14.32 16.34
CA THR A 343 1.30 -14.46 14.90
C THR A 343 0.22 -15.51 14.67
N LEU A 344 -0.89 -15.14 14.07
CA LEU A 344 -1.92 -16.06 13.59
C LEU A 344 -1.82 -16.19 12.08
N VAL A 345 -1.71 -17.41 11.57
CA VAL A 345 -1.85 -17.71 10.14
C VAL A 345 -3.25 -18.29 9.92
N SER A 346 -4.20 -17.41 9.60
CA SER A 346 -5.61 -17.80 9.44
C SER A 346 -5.94 -18.27 8.03
N ALA A 347 -5.18 -17.86 7.01
CA ALA A 347 -5.30 -18.35 5.63
C ALA A 347 -4.04 -18.15 4.77
N GLY A 348 -3.93 -18.94 3.69
CA GLY A 348 -2.83 -18.87 2.73
C GLY A 348 -1.52 -19.34 3.33
N THR A 349 -0.40 -18.74 2.89
CA THR A 349 0.95 -19.16 3.30
C THR A 349 1.68 -18.05 4.04
N LEU A 350 2.27 -18.36 5.20
CA LEU A 350 3.33 -17.58 5.81
C LEU A 350 4.68 -18.26 5.53
N PHE A 351 5.53 -17.63 4.71
CA PHE A 351 6.87 -18.14 4.40
C PHE A 351 7.92 -17.33 5.18
N VAL A 352 8.65 -17.99 6.07
CA VAL A 352 9.67 -17.36 6.92
C VAL A 352 11.05 -17.73 6.40
N SER A 353 11.75 -16.77 5.79
CA SER A 353 13.15 -16.91 5.38
C SER A 353 14.11 -16.04 6.20
N GLY A 354 13.57 -15.08 6.96
CA GLY A 354 14.31 -14.28 7.93
C GLY A 354 14.17 -14.80 9.37
N SER A 355 13.91 -13.89 10.31
CA SER A 355 13.62 -14.23 11.70
C SER A 355 12.40 -13.49 12.20
N LEU A 356 11.47 -14.18 12.84
CA LEU A 356 10.40 -13.55 13.63
C LEU A 356 10.92 -13.22 15.03
N GLY A 357 10.24 -12.30 15.73
CA GLY A 357 10.60 -11.95 17.10
C GLY A 357 10.24 -13.05 18.10
N ALA A 358 10.22 -12.70 19.40
CA ALA A 358 9.71 -13.59 20.45
C ALA A 358 8.18 -13.63 20.41
N THR A 359 7.64 -14.20 19.33
CA THR A 359 6.21 -14.32 19.00
C THR A 359 5.84 -15.79 18.95
N ASP A 360 4.75 -16.15 19.63
CA ASP A 360 4.13 -17.45 19.43
C ASP A 360 3.37 -17.43 18.10
N VAL A 361 3.47 -18.53 17.34
CA VAL A 361 2.84 -18.68 16.04
C VAL A 361 1.78 -19.77 16.10
N THR A 362 0.54 -19.43 15.74
CA THR A 362 -0.55 -20.40 15.54
C THR A 362 -0.91 -20.45 14.07
N VAL A 363 -0.99 -21.65 13.52
CA VAL A 363 -1.47 -21.91 12.16
C VAL A 363 -2.86 -22.52 12.27
N ASP A 364 -3.83 -21.97 11.56
CA ASP A 364 -5.21 -22.49 11.52
C ASP A 364 -5.38 -23.59 10.46
N ALA A 365 -6.57 -24.19 10.44
CA ALA A 365 -6.95 -25.17 9.43
C ALA A 365 -6.79 -24.60 8.02
N ASP A 366 -6.25 -25.40 7.10
CA ASP A 366 -5.97 -25.06 5.70
C ASP A 366 -4.95 -23.94 5.45
N ALA A 367 -4.46 -23.27 6.49
CA ALA A 367 -3.32 -22.36 6.41
C ALA A 367 -1.99 -23.13 6.37
N THR A 368 -0.98 -22.52 5.77
CA THR A 368 0.34 -23.11 5.57
C THR A 368 1.43 -22.22 6.17
N ILE A 369 2.41 -22.82 6.83
CA ILE A 369 3.67 -22.15 7.21
C ILE A 369 4.87 -22.88 6.60
N GLY A 370 5.99 -22.19 6.40
CA GLY A 370 7.24 -22.83 6.00
C GLY A 370 8.41 -21.88 5.87
N GLY A 371 9.46 -22.34 5.20
CA GLY A 371 10.70 -21.60 4.96
C GLY A 371 11.86 -22.03 5.88
N GLY A 372 13.05 -21.52 5.58
CA GLY A 372 14.31 -21.85 6.29
C GLY A 372 14.70 -20.87 7.39
N GLY A 373 13.80 -19.96 7.76
CA GLY A 373 14.05 -18.93 8.76
C GLY A 373 13.86 -19.41 10.20
N SER A 374 13.62 -18.47 11.11
CA SER A 374 13.43 -18.77 12.53
C SER A 374 12.22 -18.08 13.16
N ILE A 375 11.61 -18.75 14.14
CA ILE A 375 10.55 -18.25 15.02
C ILE A 375 11.13 -18.17 16.43
N GLY A 376 10.96 -17.03 17.12
CA GLY A 376 11.47 -16.86 18.48
C GLY A 376 10.59 -17.48 19.56
N GLY A 377 9.28 -17.59 19.35
CA GLY A 377 8.34 -18.25 20.26
C GLY A 377 7.96 -19.67 19.83
N SER A 378 6.90 -20.20 20.43
CA SER A 378 6.37 -21.53 20.19
C SER A 378 5.62 -21.60 18.86
N LEU A 379 5.45 -22.81 18.32
CA LEU A 379 4.68 -23.03 17.09
C LEU A 379 3.56 -24.04 17.34
N THR A 380 2.32 -23.66 17.03
CA THR A 380 1.15 -24.51 17.16
C THR A 380 0.48 -24.70 15.81
N PHE A 381 0.32 -25.96 15.41
CA PHE A 381 -0.47 -26.36 14.26
C PHE A 381 -1.86 -26.79 14.76
N ASN A 382 -2.91 -26.06 14.40
CA ASN A 382 -4.26 -26.54 14.63
C ASN A 382 -4.59 -27.71 13.70
N SER A 383 -5.71 -28.39 13.95
CA SER A 383 -6.12 -29.51 13.09
C SER A 383 -6.33 -29.04 11.65
N GLY A 384 -5.66 -29.69 10.69
CA GLY A 384 -5.72 -29.36 9.27
C GLY A 384 -4.75 -28.27 8.80
N SER A 385 -3.86 -27.81 9.68
CA SER A 385 -2.76 -26.89 9.31
C SER A 385 -1.68 -27.61 8.52
N LYS A 386 -0.96 -26.87 7.68
CA LYS A 386 0.02 -27.41 6.74
C LYS A 386 1.43 -26.85 6.97
N LEU A 387 2.44 -27.64 6.60
CA LEU A 387 3.85 -27.24 6.63
C LEU A 387 4.48 -27.45 5.25
N ILE A 388 5.25 -26.47 4.76
CA ILE A 388 6.02 -26.63 3.52
C ILE A 388 7.17 -27.60 3.76
N PHE A 389 7.25 -28.64 2.94
CA PHE A 389 8.38 -29.56 2.89
C PHE A 389 9.53 -28.96 2.08
N SER A 390 10.73 -28.95 2.66
CA SER A 390 11.98 -28.62 1.97
C SER A 390 13.00 -29.74 2.19
N THR A 391 13.81 -30.01 1.16
CA THR A 391 14.89 -31.01 1.24
C THR A 391 16.21 -30.44 1.76
N ILE A 392 16.31 -29.12 1.87
CA ILE A 392 17.57 -28.42 2.17
C ILE A 392 17.48 -27.49 3.37
N ASP A 393 16.29 -26.97 3.66
CA ASP A 393 16.06 -26.00 4.72
C ASP A 393 15.08 -26.57 5.75
N SER A 394 15.29 -26.21 7.00
CA SER A 394 14.36 -26.50 8.10
C SER A 394 13.92 -25.19 8.75
N LEU A 395 12.69 -25.14 9.23
CA LEU A 395 12.22 -24.01 10.02
C LEU A 395 12.75 -24.14 11.46
N THR A 396 13.44 -23.12 11.97
CA THR A 396 13.94 -23.14 13.35
C THR A 396 12.92 -22.54 14.30
N VAL A 397 12.53 -23.25 15.35
CA VAL A 397 11.62 -22.78 16.40
C VAL A 397 12.40 -22.68 17.71
N ASN A 398 12.66 -21.47 18.19
CA ASN A 398 13.42 -21.24 19.42
C ASN A 398 12.54 -21.19 20.68
N GLY A 399 11.22 -21.33 20.53
CA GLY A 399 10.27 -21.37 21.63
C GLY A 399 10.28 -22.65 22.44
N SER A 400 9.38 -22.69 23.42
CA SER A 400 9.29 -23.80 24.37
C SER A 400 8.79 -25.09 23.73
N SER A 401 7.92 -25.00 22.72
CA SER A 401 7.29 -26.18 22.15
C SER A 401 6.87 -26.02 20.69
N VAL A 402 6.78 -27.16 20.01
CA VAL A 402 5.98 -27.36 18.80
C VAL A 402 4.85 -28.33 19.14
N SER A 403 3.60 -27.94 18.88
CA SER A 403 2.40 -28.73 19.20
C SER A 403 1.45 -28.86 18.02
N PHE A 404 0.63 -29.92 18.03
CA PHE A 404 -0.28 -30.26 16.95
C PHE A 404 -1.69 -30.57 17.49
N GLY A 405 -2.72 -30.09 16.80
CA GLY A 405 -4.13 -30.47 17.00
C GLY A 405 -4.58 -31.65 16.14
N GLY A 406 -3.72 -32.11 15.22
CA GLY A 406 -3.96 -33.16 14.25
C GLY A 406 -3.10 -32.90 13.02
N PHE A 407 -2.08 -33.74 12.79
CA PHE A 407 -1.11 -33.56 11.71
C PHE A 407 -0.63 -34.91 11.16
N ASP A 408 -0.44 -35.00 9.85
CA ASP A 408 0.03 -36.22 9.19
C ASP A 408 0.94 -35.94 7.97
N ILE A 409 1.30 -36.99 7.21
CA ILE A 409 2.21 -36.86 6.06
C ILE A 409 1.58 -36.05 4.91
N LEU A 410 0.24 -36.03 4.78
CA LEU A 410 -0.49 -35.29 3.75
C LEU A 410 -0.53 -33.79 4.03
N ASP A 411 -0.30 -33.37 5.27
CA ASP A 411 -0.19 -31.96 5.66
C ASP A 411 1.15 -31.33 5.24
N LEU A 412 2.07 -32.12 4.67
CA LEU A 412 3.34 -31.65 4.11
C LEU A 412 3.16 -31.19 2.65
N VAL A 413 3.13 -29.87 2.46
CA VAL A 413 3.01 -29.26 1.13
C VAL A 413 4.32 -29.40 0.37
N GLY A 414 4.26 -30.00 -0.82
CA GLY A 414 5.43 -30.21 -1.69
C GLY A 414 6.12 -31.57 -1.53
N LEU A 415 5.72 -32.38 -0.55
CA LEU A 415 6.19 -33.77 -0.45
C LEU A 415 5.60 -34.62 -1.58
N SER A 416 6.42 -35.48 -2.20
CA SER A 416 5.98 -36.39 -3.27
C SER A 416 6.88 -37.62 -3.38
N ASN A 417 6.47 -38.62 -4.18
CA ASN A 417 7.31 -39.78 -4.50
C ASN A 417 8.58 -39.46 -5.30
N SER A 418 8.80 -38.21 -5.71
CA SER A 418 10.07 -37.80 -6.34
C SER A 418 11.16 -37.55 -5.30
N VAL A 419 10.80 -37.29 -4.04
CA VAL A 419 11.75 -37.04 -2.94
C VAL A 419 12.63 -38.27 -2.70
N ALA A 420 13.94 -38.07 -2.57
CA ALA A 420 14.88 -39.17 -2.37
C ALA A 420 14.62 -39.88 -1.04
N THR A 421 15.05 -41.14 -0.93
CA THR A 421 15.04 -41.84 0.35
C THR A 421 16.05 -41.21 1.30
N GLY A 422 15.68 -40.97 2.54
CA GLY A 422 16.53 -40.29 3.50
C GLY A 422 15.72 -39.76 4.69
N THR A 423 16.42 -39.10 5.59
CA THR A 423 15.82 -38.40 6.74
C THR A 423 15.94 -36.90 6.51
N TYR A 424 14.83 -36.17 6.70
CA TYR A 424 14.72 -34.74 6.48
C TYR A 424 14.22 -34.08 7.76
N THR A 425 14.99 -33.13 8.29
CA THR A 425 14.58 -32.30 9.43
C THR A 425 13.59 -31.25 8.93
N LEU A 426 12.36 -31.28 9.42
CA LEU A 426 11.33 -30.31 9.04
C LEU A 426 11.37 -29.08 9.94
N ILE A 427 11.51 -29.31 11.25
CA ILE A 427 11.59 -28.27 12.28
C ILE A 427 12.76 -28.60 13.20
N ASP A 428 13.55 -27.59 13.52
CA ASP A 428 14.70 -27.67 14.44
C ASP A 428 14.56 -26.66 15.60
N GLY A 429 15.42 -26.77 16.61
CA GLY A 429 15.59 -25.79 17.70
C GLY A 429 14.59 -25.90 18.85
N ALA A 430 13.41 -26.49 18.63
CA ALA A 430 12.36 -26.52 19.64
C ALA A 430 12.78 -27.33 20.86
N ALA A 431 12.53 -26.80 22.06
CA ALA A 431 12.86 -27.51 23.29
C ALA A 431 12.03 -28.79 23.48
N THR A 432 10.79 -28.81 22.98
CA THR A 432 9.91 -29.99 22.98
C THR A 432 9.09 -30.04 21.69
N VAL A 433 8.92 -31.25 21.13
CA VAL A 433 7.99 -31.51 20.02
C VAL A 433 6.95 -32.51 20.52
N ASP A 434 5.69 -32.06 20.64
CA ASP A 434 4.59 -32.90 21.13
C ASP A 434 3.93 -33.67 19.98
N LEU A 435 4.28 -34.94 19.84
CA LEU A 435 3.75 -35.82 18.79
C LEU A 435 2.42 -36.49 19.16
N THR A 436 1.76 -36.10 20.27
CA THR A 436 0.54 -36.79 20.77
C THR A 436 -0.58 -36.85 19.74
N ASN A 437 -0.74 -35.80 18.91
CA ASN A 437 -1.75 -35.73 17.86
C ASN A 437 -1.15 -35.81 16.45
N VAL A 438 0.01 -36.46 16.30
CA VAL A 438 0.66 -36.66 15.01
C VAL A 438 0.47 -38.11 14.55
N SER A 439 -0.08 -38.29 13.34
CA SER A 439 -0.21 -39.60 12.70
C SER A 439 1.07 -39.97 11.95
N ASN A 440 1.16 -41.22 11.45
CA ASN A 440 2.34 -41.71 10.73
C ASN A 440 3.66 -41.65 11.52
N VAL A 441 3.60 -41.74 12.85
CA VAL A 441 4.81 -41.82 13.69
C VAL A 441 5.32 -43.27 13.73
N GLY A 442 6.58 -43.45 13.35
CA GLY A 442 7.27 -44.73 13.28
C GLY A 442 6.97 -45.54 12.00
N VAL A 443 7.93 -46.39 11.62
CA VAL A 443 7.92 -47.14 10.35
C VAL A 443 6.68 -48.02 10.13
N GLY A 444 6.05 -48.52 11.21
CA GLY A 444 4.84 -49.34 11.11
C GLY A 444 3.60 -48.57 10.65
N ASN A 445 3.63 -47.24 10.73
CA ASN A 445 2.54 -46.35 10.35
C ASN A 445 2.88 -45.54 9.09
N ALA A 446 3.86 -45.97 8.29
CA ALA A 446 4.31 -45.21 7.14
C ALA A 446 3.21 -45.04 6.07
N HIS A 447 3.13 -43.82 5.54
CA HIS A 447 2.23 -43.43 4.46
C HIS A 447 2.85 -43.79 3.11
N ASP A 448 2.07 -44.36 2.19
CA ASP A 448 2.51 -44.65 0.82
C ASP A 448 2.51 -43.35 -0.02
N LEU A 449 3.69 -42.91 -0.45
CA LEU A 449 3.83 -41.76 -1.35
C LEU A 449 3.56 -42.14 -2.82
N GLY A 450 3.44 -43.45 -3.12
CA GLY A 450 3.45 -44.02 -4.45
C GLY A 450 4.88 -44.22 -4.99
N GLY A 451 4.99 -44.86 -6.15
CA GLY A 451 6.29 -45.11 -6.81
C GLY A 451 7.24 -45.98 -5.99
N GLY A 452 6.70 -46.78 -5.07
CA GLY A 452 7.45 -47.63 -4.16
C GLY A 452 8.19 -46.89 -3.04
N LYS A 453 7.70 -45.72 -2.64
CA LYS A 453 8.25 -44.94 -1.53
C LYS A 453 7.22 -44.77 -0.43
N PHE A 454 7.68 -44.87 0.81
CA PHE A 454 6.87 -44.66 2.00
C PHE A 454 7.51 -43.58 2.87
N ALA A 455 6.70 -42.84 3.62
CA ALA A 455 7.18 -41.82 4.54
C ALA A 455 6.52 -41.91 5.92
N TYR A 456 7.29 -41.61 6.96
CA TYR A 456 6.81 -41.58 8.35
C TYR A 456 7.61 -40.55 9.16
N PHE A 457 7.06 -40.10 10.29
CA PHE A 457 7.78 -39.26 11.26
C PHE A 457 8.56 -40.13 12.25
N GLU A 458 9.82 -39.77 12.50
CA GLU A 458 10.64 -40.45 13.50
C GLU A 458 10.04 -40.32 14.91
N ALA A 459 10.19 -41.35 15.75
CA ALA A 459 9.66 -41.28 17.11
C ALA A 459 10.46 -40.28 17.96
N GLY A 460 9.79 -39.27 18.49
CA GLY A 460 10.38 -38.26 19.38
C GLY A 460 10.95 -37.02 18.67
N SER A 461 10.87 -36.94 17.34
CA SER A 461 11.20 -35.75 16.55
C SER A 461 10.21 -35.58 15.39
N LEU A 462 10.17 -34.41 14.75
CA LEU A 462 9.42 -34.21 13.50
C LEU A 462 10.28 -34.49 12.26
N ASN A 463 11.29 -35.37 12.37
CA ASN A 463 12.07 -35.77 11.22
C ASN A 463 11.22 -36.64 10.30
N LEU A 464 11.13 -36.27 9.02
CA LEU A 464 10.51 -37.07 7.99
C LEU A 464 11.49 -38.11 7.48
N VAL A 465 11.13 -39.39 7.55
CA VAL A 465 11.93 -40.49 7.00
C VAL A 465 11.23 -41.05 5.76
N VAL A 466 11.90 -40.96 4.61
CA VAL A 466 11.45 -41.53 3.33
C VAL A 466 12.23 -42.81 3.05
N ILE A 467 11.54 -43.93 2.89
CA ILE A 467 12.11 -45.26 2.67
C ILE A 467 11.57 -45.87 1.37
N PRO A 468 12.29 -46.83 0.75
CA PRO A 468 11.70 -47.66 -0.28
C PRO A 468 10.62 -48.58 0.31
N GLU A 469 9.81 -49.23 -0.52
CA GLU A 469 8.85 -50.23 -0.06
C GLU A 469 9.54 -51.22 0.89
N PRO A 470 8.99 -51.42 2.11
CA PRO A 470 9.57 -52.37 3.03
C PRO A 470 9.52 -53.76 2.38
N SER A 471 10.68 -54.26 1.94
CA SER A 471 10.76 -55.59 1.36
C SER A 471 10.17 -56.60 2.35
N ALA A 472 9.25 -57.45 1.87
CA ALA A 472 8.52 -58.43 2.70
C ALA A 472 9.41 -59.35 3.57
N ALA A 473 10.73 -59.36 3.32
CA ALA A 473 11.74 -60.09 4.07
C ALA A 473 11.86 -59.68 5.55
N LEU A 474 11.55 -58.43 5.93
CA LEU A 474 11.71 -57.99 7.32
C LEU A 474 10.58 -58.50 8.24
N LEU A 475 9.35 -58.69 7.72
CA LEU A 475 8.25 -59.31 8.46
C LEU A 475 8.46 -60.83 8.66
N GLY A 476 9.19 -61.48 7.76
CA GLY A 476 9.55 -62.90 7.90
C GLY A 476 10.50 -63.19 9.08
N GLY A 477 11.34 -62.23 9.48
CA GLY A 477 12.30 -62.39 10.58
C GLY A 477 11.65 -62.40 11.97
N LEU A 478 10.63 -61.58 12.18
CA LEU A 478 9.90 -61.51 13.47
C LEU A 478 8.98 -62.72 13.68
N GLY A 479 8.38 -63.27 12.61
CA GLY A 479 7.58 -64.49 12.69
C GLY A 479 8.38 -65.74 13.07
N ILE A 480 9.64 -65.85 12.60
CA ILE A 480 10.51 -66.99 12.89
C ILE A 480 11.07 -66.92 14.32
N LEU A 481 11.28 -65.71 14.87
CA LEU A 481 11.76 -65.56 16.25
C LEU A 481 10.68 -65.92 17.30
N ALA A 482 9.40 -65.66 17.00
CA ALA A 482 8.28 -66.10 17.83
C ALA A 482 8.06 -67.63 17.78
N LEU A 483 8.33 -68.27 16.64
CA LEU A 483 8.30 -69.74 16.49
C LEU A 483 9.49 -70.44 17.16
N LEU A 484 10.66 -69.82 17.22
CA LEU A 484 11.84 -70.36 17.91
C LEU A 484 11.78 -70.20 19.44
N ARG A 485 10.99 -69.27 19.98
CA ARG A 485 10.80 -69.13 21.44
C ARG A 485 9.76 -70.09 22.03
N ARG A 486 8.98 -70.81 21.20
CA ARG A 486 8.02 -71.85 21.64
C ARG A 486 8.63 -73.27 21.65
N ARG A 487 9.89 -73.43 21.28
CA ARG A 487 10.66 -74.69 21.41
C ARG A 487 11.96 -74.45 22.19
N ARG A 488 11.85 -74.16 23.48
CA ARG A 488 12.81 -74.59 24.50
C ARG A 488 12.06 -74.90 25.78
#